data_AF-A0A933MFG3-F1
#
_entry.id   AF-A0A933MFG3-F1
#
_cell.length_a   1.000
_cell.length_b   1.000
_cell.length_c   1.000
_cell.angle_alpha   90.00
_cell.angle_beta   90.00
_cell.angle_gamma   90.00
#
_symmetry.space_group_name_H-M   'P 1'
#
loop_
_entity.id
_entity.type
_entity.pdbx_description
1 polymer ?
#
loop_
_entity_poly.entity_id
_entity_poly.type
_entity_poly.pdbx_seq_one_letter_code
_entity_poly.pdbx_strand_id
1 'polypeptide(L)'
;MKPSFCLAAALACLPLPAAGVSGSPIMAGPGLVVDDRGSPSETRALRRIAASLARSRTAAGLLQELAIIGNAKIAFSSSAASRKDESAPFDPDRITIQGTLAWANFTEPQLRVFLDEKLLPYSPDRVAPILAHELLGHSLPLLKADKAGLGRSVFARFDGAELYASMVDSAVGLELRLESYEDEASRLMRSTAAYVAEIRFWGAGYALALSREEAADPATAYRKRLTMARASLRDLAGERLRWKAREALLKHLLDEDGMNRAVLRTARVEVRYRLDTYLPDRRERLPQVIKALEEELAYGRTPTGKSDWKLLAEAAGHPFLKELDEKILFLQSRLRDLRPDAAPPRKEWADWSAVQGIAEEDLRRHDGLDPKAVQSAF
;
A
#
# COMPACT_ATOMS: atom_id res chain seq x y z
N MET A 1 20.21 27.97 5.10
CA MET A 1 19.36 27.27 4.11
C MET A 1 18.62 26.16 4.85
N LYS A 2 17.28 26.22 4.89
CA LYS A 2 16.46 25.21 5.58
C LYS A 2 16.39 23.96 4.69
N PRO A 3 16.81 22.78 5.13
CA PRO A 3 16.56 21.55 4.38
C PRO A 3 15.10 21.13 4.63
N SER A 4 14.30 21.13 3.57
CA SER A 4 12.93 20.59 3.60
C SER A 4 12.99 19.07 3.71
N PHE A 5 12.46 18.53 4.82
CA PHE A 5 12.19 17.11 4.98
C PHE A 5 10.96 16.72 4.17
N CYS A 6 11.18 16.40 2.90
CA CYS A 6 10.21 15.64 2.12
C CYS A 6 10.42 14.16 2.43
N LEU A 7 9.68 13.67 3.44
CA LEU A 7 9.07 12.35 3.32
C LEU A 7 8.33 12.31 1.97
N ALA A 8 8.25 11.17 1.29
CA ALA A 8 7.67 11.02 -0.05
C ALA A 8 6.18 11.39 -0.15
N ALA A 9 5.84 12.66 0.11
CA ALA A 9 4.81 13.43 -0.52
C ALA A 9 5.37 13.83 -1.89
N ALA A 10 4.59 13.53 -2.93
CA ALA A 10 4.90 13.82 -4.31
C ALA A 10 5.55 15.21 -4.50
N LEU A 11 6.62 15.20 -5.30
CA LEU A 11 7.27 16.40 -5.82
C LEU A 11 6.24 17.39 -6.40
N ALA A 12 6.43 18.64 -6.02
CA ALA A 12 5.57 19.78 -6.29
C ALA A 12 5.19 19.95 -7.76
N CYS A 13 3.89 20.05 -8.02
CA CYS A 13 3.33 20.95 -9.02
C CYS A 13 2.47 21.96 -8.27
N LEU A 14 2.90 23.22 -8.24
CA LEU A 14 2.11 24.32 -7.71
C LEU A 14 0.83 24.47 -8.57
N PRO A 15 -0.38 24.38 -8.02
CA PRO A 15 -1.57 24.79 -8.75
C PRO A 15 -1.55 26.32 -8.89
N LEU A 16 -1.83 26.80 -10.11
CA LEU A 16 -2.22 28.18 -10.34
C LEU A 16 -3.48 28.48 -9.50
N PRO A 17 -3.61 29.68 -8.90
CA PRO A 17 -4.80 30.02 -8.12
C PRO A 17 -6.04 30.01 -9.03
N ALA A 18 -6.93 29.05 -8.80
CA ALA A 18 -8.26 29.07 -9.40
C ALA A 18 -9.05 30.24 -8.80
N ALA A 19 -9.60 31.09 -9.68
CA ALA A 19 -10.47 32.20 -9.29
C ALA A 19 -11.66 31.68 -8.48
N GLY A 20 -11.88 32.31 -7.32
CA GLY A 20 -12.87 31.87 -6.33
C GLY A 20 -14.29 31.97 -6.85
N VAL A 21 -14.93 30.83 -7.03
CA VAL A 21 -16.39 30.70 -7.09
C VAL A 21 -16.85 30.34 -5.67
N SER A 22 -17.43 31.30 -4.95
CA SER A 22 -17.92 31.10 -3.60
C SER A 22 -19.26 30.35 -3.60
N GLY A 23 -19.21 29.03 -3.77
CA GLY A 23 -20.33 28.15 -3.43
C GLY A 23 -20.32 27.83 -1.93
N SER A 24 -21.50 27.77 -1.30
CA SER A 24 -21.62 27.23 0.05
C SER A 24 -21.10 25.78 0.09
N PRO A 25 -20.39 25.37 1.16
CA PRO A 25 -19.84 24.02 1.25
C PRO A 25 -20.94 22.96 1.15
N ILE A 26 -20.75 22.02 0.24
CA ILE A 26 -21.67 20.89 0.05
C ILE A 26 -21.25 19.77 0.98
N MET A 27 -22.08 19.48 1.98
CA MET A 27 -21.86 18.33 2.85
C MET A 27 -22.16 17.03 2.10
N ALA A 28 -21.25 16.05 2.18
CA ALA A 28 -21.44 14.70 1.66
C ALA A 28 -21.63 13.64 2.75
N GLY A 29 -21.48 14.02 4.02
CA GLY A 29 -21.67 13.16 5.19
C GLY A 29 -21.11 13.81 6.45
N PRO A 30 -21.17 13.14 7.61
CA PRO A 30 -20.53 13.61 8.83
C PRO A 30 -19.05 13.90 8.59
N GLY A 31 -18.60 15.12 8.87
CA GLY A 31 -17.19 15.49 8.75
C GLY A 31 -16.66 15.66 7.31
N LEU A 32 -17.50 15.55 6.28
CA LEU A 32 -17.06 15.49 4.88
C LEU A 32 -17.68 16.58 3.99
N VAL A 33 -16.81 17.39 3.38
CA VAL A 33 -17.16 18.47 2.46
C VAL A 33 -16.69 18.11 1.05
N VAL A 34 -17.55 18.28 0.05
CA VAL A 34 -17.20 18.13 -1.36
C VAL A 34 -16.69 19.45 -1.91
N ASP A 35 -15.55 19.37 -2.60
CA ASP A 35 -15.01 20.44 -3.44
C ASP A 35 -15.01 19.94 -4.89
N ASP A 36 -16.07 20.31 -5.61
CA ASP A 36 -16.35 19.88 -6.98
C ASP A 36 -15.88 20.89 -8.04
N ARG A 37 -15.21 21.96 -7.62
CA ARG A 37 -14.73 23.04 -8.49
C ARG A 37 -15.82 23.62 -9.41
N GLY A 38 -17.09 23.52 -9.03
CA GLY A 38 -18.24 23.95 -9.82
C GLY A 38 -18.74 22.93 -10.86
N SER A 39 -18.26 21.68 -10.84
CA SER A 39 -18.63 20.62 -11.78
C SER A 39 -19.73 19.71 -11.22
N PRO A 40 -20.99 19.76 -11.73
CA PRO A 40 -22.08 18.93 -11.21
C PRO A 40 -21.85 17.43 -11.35
N SER A 41 -21.06 16.98 -12.34
CA SER A 41 -20.69 15.58 -12.49
C SER A 41 -19.74 15.13 -11.38
N GLU A 42 -18.74 15.95 -11.04
CA GLU A 42 -17.84 15.69 -9.91
C GLU A 42 -18.60 15.68 -8.59
N THR A 43 -19.51 16.64 -8.37
CA THR A 43 -20.36 16.66 -7.17
C THR A 43 -21.11 15.34 -7.01
N ARG A 44 -21.73 14.86 -8.09
CA ARG A 44 -22.51 13.61 -8.08
C ARG A 44 -21.61 12.40 -7.82
N ALA A 45 -20.44 12.35 -8.45
CA ALA A 45 -19.48 11.25 -8.27
C ALA A 45 -18.96 11.21 -6.82
N LEU A 46 -18.44 12.33 -6.30
CA LEU A 46 -17.92 12.42 -4.93
C LEU A 46 -18.99 12.12 -3.88
N ARG A 47 -20.23 12.59 -4.05
CA ARG A 47 -21.35 12.24 -3.16
C ARG A 47 -21.68 10.75 -3.20
N ARG A 48 -21.65 10.11 -4.36
CA ARG A 48 -21.90 8.66 -4.46
C ARG A 48 -20.78 7.85 -3.82
N ILE A 49 -19.53 8.27 -3.98
CA ILE A 49 -18.36 7.65 -3.33
C ILE A 49 -18.48 7.80 -1.80
N ALA A 50 -18.77 9.00 -1.31
CA ALA A 50 -18.99 9.25 0.12
C ALA A 50 -20.17 8.45 0.69
N ALA A 51 -21.28 8.34 -0.05
CA ALA A 51 -22.42 7.53 0.36
C ALA A 51 -22.05 6.04 0.40
N SER A 52 -21.27 5.55 -0.55
CA SER A 52 -20.79 4.17 -0.55
C SER A 52 -19.85 3.90 0.64
N LEU A 53 -18.90 4.81 0.89
CA LEU A 53 -18.03 4.79 2.05
C LEU A 53 -18.84 4.68 3.36
N ALA A 54 -19.89 5.48 3.51
CA ALA A 54 -20.73 5.49 4.71
C ALA A 54 -21.55 4.19 4.93
N ARG A 55 -21.68 3.30 3.93
CA ARG A 55 -22.31 1.98 4.11
C ARG A 55 -21.41 0.98 4.83
N SER A 56 -20.09 1.19 4.80
CA SER A 56 -19.15 0.40 5.60
C SER A 56 -19.31 0.79 7.08
N ARG A 57 -19.50 -0.20 7.95
CA ARG A 57 -19.58 0.01 9.41
C ARG A 57 -18.27 0.55 9.96
N THR A 58 -17.13 0.10 9.41
CA THR A 58 -15.80 0.62 9.76
C THR A 58 -15.70 2.10 9.43
N ALA A 59 -15.99 2.46 8.16
CA ALA A 59 -15.91 3.86 7.74
C ALA A 59 -16.93 4.75 8.44
N ALA A 60 -18.15 4.28 8.68
CA ALA A 60 -19.17 5.05 9.38
C ALA A 60 -18.73 5.46 10.80
N GLY A 61 -18.08 4.55 11.55
CA GLY A 61 -17.51 4.87 12.86
C GLY A 61 -16.39 5.90 12.77
N LEU A 62 -15.46 5.72 11.84
CA LEU A 62 -14.33 6.64 11.64
C LEU A 62 -14.77 8.02 11.11
N LEU A 63 -15.84 8.10 10.32
CA LEU A 63 -16.44 9.36 9.87
C LEU A 63 -17.07 10.15 11.02
N GLN A 64 -17.64 9.47 12.03
CA GLN A 64 -18.11 10.13 13.25
C GLN A 64 -16.93 10.71 14.04
N GLU A 65 -15.84 9.95 14.18
CA GLU A 65 -14.61 10.44 14.80
C GLU A 65 -14.02 11.63 14.05
N LEU A 66 -14.02 11.58 12.71
CA LEU A 66 -13.63 12.71 11.88
C LEU A 66 -14.49 13.94 12.19
N ALA A 67 -15.82 13.82 12.17
CA ALA A 67 -16.74 14.92 12.43
C ALA A 67 -16.53 15.61 13.81
N ILE A 68 -16.09 14.86 14.82
CA ILE A 68 -15.75 15.40 16.15
C ILE A 68 -14.43 16.19 16.09
N ILE A 69 -13.47 15.71 15.31
CA ILE A 69 -12.13 16.29 15.23
C ILE A 69 -12.10 17.48 14.28
N GLY A 70 -12.86 17.45 13.20
CA GLY A 70 -12.95 18.51 12.22
C GLY A 70 -13.59 18.04 10.92
N ASN A 71 -13.54 18.88 9.89
CA ASN A 71 -14.04 18.52 8.56
C ASN A 71 -12.87 18.26 7.62
N ALA A 72 -13.04 17.31 6.70
CA ALA A 72 -12.15 17.09 5.56
C ALA A 72 -12.85 17.48 4.26
N LYS A 73 -12.07 17.98 3.31
CA LYS A 73 -12.50 18.20 1.93
C LYS A 73 -12.09 17.04 1.05
N ILE A 74 -12.97 16.60 0.15
CA ILE A 74 -12.65 15.67 -0.92
C ILE A 74 -12.82 16.35 -2.27
N ALA A 75 -11.89 16.13 -3.18
CA ALA A 75 -11.89 16.67 -4.53
C ALA A 75 -11.34 15.65 -5.52
N PHE A 76 -11.68 15.80 -6.80
CA PHE A 76 -10.89 15.17 -7.87
C PHE A 76 -9.72 16.07 -8.27
N SER A 77 -8.62 15.47 -8.69
CA SER A 77 -7.47 16.20 -9.24
C SER A 77 -6.64 15.31 -10.18
N SER A 78 -6.20 15.87 -11.30
CA SER A 78 -5.25 15.20 -12.20
C SER A 78 -3.82 15.28 -11.65
N SER A 79 -3.23 14.16 -11.22
CA SER A 79 -1.81 14.14 -10.88
C SER A 79 -0.93 14.21 -12.15
N ALA A 80 0.29 14.75 -12.03
CA ALA A 80 1.24 14.70 -13.15
C ALA A 80 1.72 13.26 -13.44
N ALA A 81 1.66 12.39 -12.43
CA ALA A 81 1.97 10.97 -12.55
C ALA A 81 0.90 10.23 -13.36
N SER A 82 -0.39 10.50 -13.12
CA SER A 82 -1.46 9.87 -13.89
C SER A 82 -1.50 10.31 -15.35
N ARG A 83 -1.04 11.52 -15.68
CA ARG A 83 -0.92 11.99 -17.08
C ARG A 83 0.15 11.28 -17.92
N LYS A 84 1.11 10.60 -17.31
CA LYS A 84 2.19 9.90 -18.05
C LYS A 84 1.81 8.49 -18.51
N ASP A 85 0.75 7.93 -17.95
CA ASP A 85 0.32 6.54 -18.19
C ASP A 85 -1.02 6.52 -18.94
N GLU A 86 -1.05 7.08 -20.15
CA GLU A 86 -2.22 7.05 -21.05
C GLU A 86 -2.29 5.76 -21.89
N SER A 87 -1.25 4.91 -21.85
CA SER A 87 -1.12 3.74 -22.72
C SER A 87 -1.61 2.42 -22.10
N ALA A 88 -1.89 2.36 -20.79
CA ALA A 88 -2.47 1.19 -20.17
C ALA A 88 -3.98 1.07 -20.55
N PRO A 89 -4.44 -0.07 -21.11
CA PRO A 89 -5.85 -0.25 -21.42
C PRO A 89 -6.70 -0.13 -20.15
N PHE A 90 -7.75 0.70 -20.22
CA PHE A 90 -8.74 0.83 -19.15
C PHE A 90 -9.47 -0.51 -18.97
N ASP A 91 -9.25 -1.14 -17.83
CA ASP A 91 -10.02 -2.31 -17.39
C ASP A 91 -11.10 -1.82 -16.40
N PRO A 92 -12.39 -1.81 -16.77
CA PRO A 92 -13.47 -1.42 -15.86
C PRO A 92 -13.63 -2.40 -14.69
N ASP A 93 -13.16 -3.63 -14.85
CA ASP A 93 -13.29 -4.71 -13.86
C ASP A 93 -12.05 -4.82 -12.97
N ARG A 94 -10.96 -4.10 -13.29
CA ARG A 94 -9.72 -4.08 -12.52
C ARG A 94 -9.15 -2.66 -12.42
N ILE A 95 -8.94 -2.18 -11.20
CA ILE A 95 -8.17 -0.96 -10.98
C ILE A 95 -6.68 -1.32 -11.15
N THR A 96 -6.19 -1.34 -12.39
CA THR A 96 -4.77 -1.42 -12.73
C THR A 96 -4.31 -0.09 -13.28
N ILE A 97 -4.18 0.90 -12.39
CA ILE A 97 -3.54 2.17 -12.73
C ILE A 97 -2.18 2.17 -12.04
N GLN A 98 -1.10 2.26 -12.81
CA GLN A 98 0.23 2.48 -12.23
C GLN A 98 0.31 3.95 -11.82
N GLY A 99 0.13 4.23 -10.53
CA GLY A 99 0.24 5.60 -10.01
C GLY A 99 -0.49 5.82 -8.69
N THR A 100 -0.31 7.01 -8.12
CA THR A 100 -1.02 7.46 -6.92
C THR A 100 -2.48 7.73 -7.28
N LEU A 101 -3.37 6.80 -6.89
CA LEU A 101 -4.82 6.88 -7.15
C LEU A 101 -5.53 7.94 -6.31
N ALA A 102 -4.97 8.24 -5.15
CA ALA A 102 -5.46 9.27 -4.26
C ALA A 102 -4.31 9.74 -3.36
N TRP A 103 -4.43 10.92 -2.78
CA TRP A 103 -3.48 11.42 -1.79
C TRP A 103 -4.13 12.41 -0.84
N ALA A 104 -3.67 12.42 0.40
CA ALA A 104 -3.99 13.45 1.35
C ALA A 104 -2.98 14.61 1.35
N ASN A 105 -3.48 15.84 1.40
CA ASN A 105 -2.67 17.06 1.60
C ASN A 105 -2.67 17.43 3.08
N PHE A 106 -1.48 17.34 3.68
CA PHE A 106 -1.27 17.61 5.11
C PHE A 106 -0.71 19.01 5.41
N THR A 107 -0.42 19.79 4.36
CA THR A 107 0.19 21.13 4.48
C THR A 107 -0.81 22.23 4.78
N GLU A 108 -2.09 21.99 4.48
CA GLU A 108 -3.17 22.93 4.76
C GLU A 108 -3.73 22.72 6.19
N PRO A 109 -4.25 23.79 6.83
CA PRO A 109 -4.91 23.68 8.13
C PRO A 109 -6.13 22.74 8.09
N GLN A 110 -6.84 22.76 6.95
CA GLN A 110 -7.95 21.85 6.66
C GLN A 110 -7.44 20.61 5.94
N LEU A 111 -7.86 19.43 6.38
CA LEU A 111 -7.60 18.20 5.63
C LEU A 111 -8.22 18.27 4.25
N ARG A 112 -7.43 17.96 3.23
CA ARG A 112 -7.95 17.77 1.87
C ARG A 112 -7.41 16.47 1.30
N VAL A 113 -8.31 15.64 0.80
CA VAL A 113 -8.00 14.40 0.08
C VAL A 113 -8.36 14.60 -1.37
N PHE A 114 -7.44 14.21 -2.24
CA PHE A 114 -7.65 14.23 -3.68
C PHE A 114 -7.76 12.81 -4.20
N LEU A 115 -8.77 12.55 -5.01
CA LEU A 115 -8.91 11.35 -5.82
C LEU A 115 -8.42 11.66 -7.23
N ASP A 116 -7.71 10.75 -7.87
CA ASP A 116 -7.31 10.94 -9.26
C ASP A 116 -8.55 10.93 -10.18
N GLU A 117 -8.58 11.84 -11.16
CA GLU A 117 -9.69 11.97 -12.11
C GLU A 117 -9.91 10.68 -12.93
N LYS A 118 -8.88 9.84 -13.10
CA LYS A 118 -9.01 8.50 -13.70
C LYS A 118 -9.95 7.58 -12.93
N LEU A 119 -10.31 7.89 -11.69
CA LEU A 119 -11.27 7.14 -10.89
C LEU A 119 -12.74 7.45 -11.24
N LEU A 120 -13.02 8.52 -11.98
CA LEU A 120 -14.38 8.93 -12.36
C LEU A 120 -15.20 7.84 -13.07
N PRO A 121 -14.64 7.01 -13.96
CA PRO A 121 -15.39 5.95 -14.63
C PRO A 121 -15.71 4.73 -13.75
N TYR A 122 -15.03 4.58 -12.60
CA TYR A 122 -15.20 3.40 -11.75
C TYR A 122 -16.44 3.48 -10.86
N SER A 123 -16.94 2.33 -10.43
CA SER A 123 -18.08 2.29 -9.51
C SER A 123 -17.72 2.94 -8.16
N PRO A 124 -18.65 3.66 -7.52
CA PRO A 124 -18.41 4.29 -6.22
C PRO A 124 -17.89 3.32 -5.16
N ASP A 125 -18.36 2.07 -5.20
CA ASP A 125 -17.99 1.02 -4.26
C ASP A 125 -16.52 0.65 -4.39
N ARG A 126 -15.99 0.59 -5.61
CA ARG A 126 -14.55 0.32 -5.84
C ARG A 126 -13.65 1.49 -5.45
N VAL A 127 -14.16 2.73 -5.51
CA VAL A 127 -13.41 3.94 -5.14
C VAL A 127 -13.47 4.23 -3.64
N ALA A 128 -14.53 3.81 -2.95
CA ALA A 128 -14.73 4.09 -1.53
C ALA A 128 -13.59 3.58 -0.62
N PRO A 129 -13.03 2.36 -0.78
CA PRO A 129 -11.87 1.93 0.00
C PRO A 129 -10.62 2.79 -0.23
N ILE A 130 -10.36 3.22 -1.47
CA ILE A 130 -9.25 4.14 -1.79
C ILE A 130 -9.44 5.46 -1.04
N LEU A 131 -10.66 5.99 -1.06
CA LEU A 131 -10.98 7.17 -0.25
C LEU A 131 -10.80 6.90 1.25
N ALA A 132 -11.18 5.72 1.74
CA ALA A 132 -11.01 5.34 3.14
C ALA A 132 -9.54 5.29 3.56
N HIS A 133 -8.66 4.74 2.71
CA HIS A 133 -7.21 4.69 2.90
C HIS A 133 -6.66 6.09 3.21
N GLU A 134 -6.89 7.04 2.30
CA GLU A 134 -6.33 8.39 2.43
C GLU A 134 -7.02 9.23 3.51
N LEU A 135 -8.36 9.17 3.56
CA LEU A 135 -9.14 10.02 4.45
C LEU A 135 -9.14 9.50 5.90
N LEU A 136 -9.45 8.22 6.06
CA LEU A 136 -9.68 7.62 7.38
C LEU A 136 -8.44 6.89 7.89
N GLY A 137 -7.60 6.39 6.99
CA GLY A 137 -6.34 5.72 7.28
C GLY A 137 -5.16 6.66 7.52
N HIS A 138 -4.98 7.69 6.69
CA HIS A 138 -3.89 8.65 6.88
C HIS A 138 -4.35 9.94 7.55
N SER A 139 -5.34 10.62 6.96
CA SER A 139 -5.68 11.99 7.35
C SER A 139 -6.24 12.09 8.77
N LEU A 140 -7.15 11.19 9.14
CA LEU A 140 -7.75 11.17 10.47
C LEU A 140 -6.72 10.90 11.59
N PRO A 141 -5.89 9.85 11.55
CA PRO A 141 -4.83 9.65 12.54
C PRO A 141 -3.84 10.80 12.60
N LEU A 142 -3.50 11.40 11.46
CA LEU A 142 -2.58 12.53 11.42
C LEU A 142 -3.16 13.77 12.14
N LEU A 143 -4.46 14.05 12.02
CA LEU A 143 -5.11 15.09 12.83
C LEU A 143 -5.12 14.76 14.32
N LYS A 144 -5.33 13.48 14.67
CA LYS A 144 -5.31 13.05 16.08
C LYS A 144 -3.92 13.18 16.68
N ALA A 145 -2.88 12.76 15.96
CA ALA A 145 -1.49 12.93 16.35
C ALA A 145 -1.16 14.41 16.61
N ASP A 146 -1.58 15.29 15.71
CA ASP A 146 -1.39 16.74 15.82
C ASP A 146 -2.06 17.31 17.07
N LYS A 147 -3.34 16.97 17.29
CA LYS A 147 -4.09 17.38 18.49
C LYS A 147 -3.53 16.80 19.79
N ALA A 148 -2.93 15.61 19.72
CA ALA A 148 -2.29 14.96 20.85
C ALA A 148 -0.87 15.51 21.14
N GLY A 149 -0.36 16.45 20.34
CA GLY A 149 0.95 17.07 20.54
C GLY A 149 2.14 16.30 19.95
N LEU A 150 1.90 15.20 19.24
CA LEU A 150 2.96 14.42 18.57
C LEU A 150 3.51 15.16 17.34
N GLY A 151 2.64 15.91 16.66
CA GLY A 151 2.97 16.63 15.43
C GLY A 151 2.92 15.75 14.18
N ARG A 152 2.42 16.34 13.08
CA ARG A 152 2.16 15.64 11.81
C ARG A 152 3.42 15.05 11.17
N SER A 153 4.50 15.82 11.15
CA SER A 153 5.76 15.42 10.51
C SER A 153 6.44 14.27 11.23
N VAL A 154 6.35 14.23 12.56
CA VAL A 154 6.86 13.14 13.40
C VAL A 154 6.02 11.89 13.18
N PHE A 155 4.69 12.01 13.24
CA PHE A 155 3.78 10.89 13.02
C PHE A 155 4.00 10.19 11.67
N ALA A 156 4.18 10.96 10.59
CA ALA A 156 4.41 10.42 9.26
C ALA A 156 5.69 9.57 9.14
N ARG A 157 6.60 9.61 10.12
CA ARG A 157 7.81 8.78 10.17
C ARG A 157 7.55 7.38 10.74
N PHE A 158 6.36 7.08 11.22
CA PHE A 158 6.03 5.77 11.78
C PHE A 158 5.30 4.88 10.76
N ASP A 159 5.69 3.61 10.68
CA ASP A 159 5.12 2.63 9.73
C ASP A 159 3.68 2.23 10.08
N GLY A 160 3.27 2.42 11.34
CA GLY A 160 1.89 2.25 11.79
C GLY A 160 0.89 3.11 11.01
N ALA A 161 1.31 4.22 10.41
CA ALA A 161 0.42 5.07 9.61
C ALA A 161 -0.05 4.37 8.32
N GLU A 162 0.85 3.70 7.60
CA GLU A 162 0.50 2.93 6.40
C GLU A 162 -0.25 1.65 6.79
N LEU A 163 0.27 0.90 7.75
CA LEU A 163 -0.34 -0.34 8.19
C LEU A 163 -1.80 -0.12 8.65
N TYR A 164 -2.06 0.96 9.39
CA TYR A 164 -3.41 1.33 9.78
C TYR A 164 -4.27 1.70 8.57
N ALA A 165 -3.74 2.44 7.59
CA ALA A 165 -4.47 2.80 6.38
C ALA A 165 -4.85 1.57 5.54
N SER A 166 -3.93 0.64 5.33
CA SER A 166 -4.17 -0.65 4.64
C SER A 166 -5.15 -1.56 5.41
N MET A 167 -5.25 -1.41 6.73
CA MET A 167 -6.26 -2.14 7.52
C MET A 167 -7.64 -1.52 7.35
N VAL A 168 -7.73 -0.19 7.30
CA VAL A 168 -8.98 0.55 7.12
C VAL A 168 -9.57 0.29 5.73
N ASP A 169 -8.80 0.43 4.65
CA ASP A 169 -9.31 0.20 3.30
C ASP A 169 -9.71 -1.26 3.07
N SER A 170 -8.96 -2.23 3.59
CA SER A 170 -9.29 -3.65 3.52
C SER A 170 -10.59 -3.96 4.25
N ALA A 171 -10.79 -3.39 5.45
CA ALA A 171 -12.02 -3.59 6.20
C ALA A 171 -13.22 -2.97 5.46
N VAL A 172 -13.06 -1.77 4.89
CA VAL A 172 -14.09 -1.11 4.09
C VAL A 172 -14.40 -1.90 2.82
N GLY A 173 -13.38 -2.36 2.10
CA GLY A 173 -13.53 -3.16 0.87
C GLY A 173 -14.27 -4.47 1.11
N LEU A 174 -13.92 -5.20 2.18
CA LEU A 174 -14.61 -6.43 2.57
C LEU A 174 -16.07 -6.18 2.97
N GLU A 175 -16.35 -5.12 3.73
CA GLU A 175 -17.72 -4.75 4.12
C GLU A 175 -18.58 -4.35 2.92
N LEU A 176 -17.95 -3.79 1.88
CA LEU A 176 -18.58 -3.50 0.58
C LEU A 176 -18.58 -4.70 -0.37
N ARG A 177 -18.15 -5.89 0.09
CA ARG A 177 -18.15 -7.16 -0.65
C ARG A 177 -17.30 -7.13 -1.92
N LEU A 178 -16.16 -6.45 -1.88
CA LEU A 178 -15.21 -6.40 -2.99
C LEU A 178 -14.21 -7.56 -2.89
N GLU A 179 -14.29 -8.52 -3.80
CA GLU A 179 -13.37 -9.67 -3.84
C GLU A 179 -11.89 -9.25 -3.99
N SER A 180 -11.62 -8.11 -4.63
CA SER A 180 -10.25 -7.61 -4.83
C SER A 180 -9.50 -7.27 -3.54
N TYR A 181 -10.20 -7.12 -2.40
CA TYR A 181 -9.59 -6.83 -1.10
C TYR A 181 -9.34 -8.07 -0.25
N GLU A 182 -9.75 -9.25 -0.71
CA GLU A 182 -9.57 -10.51 0.03
C GLU A 182 -8.10 -10.85 0.25
N ASP A 183 -7.27 -10.62 -0.77
CA ASP A 183 -5.85 -10.96 -0.75
C ASP A 183 -5.04 -10.08 0.19
N GLU A 184 -5.27 -8.76 0.13
CA GLU A 184 -4.62 -7.81 1.01
C GLU A 184 -5.04 -8.03 2.48
N ALA A 185 -6.34 -8.18 2.73
CA ALA A 185 -6.83 -8.53 4.06
C ALA A 185 -6.19 -9.83 4.57
N SER A 186 -6.04 -10.85 3.71
CA SER A 186 -5.37 -12.11 4.07
C SER A 186 -3.89 -11.93 4.41
N ARG A 187 -3.17 -11.05 3.70
CA ARG A 187 -1.78 -10.69 4.05
C ARG A 187 -1.70 -10.00 5.41
N LEU A 188 -2.58 -9.03 5.66
CA LEU A 188 -2.65 -8.27 6.91
C LEU A 188 -3.04 -9.14 8.12
N MET A 189 -3.96 -10.09 7.96
CA MET A 189 -4.38 -11.02 9.03
C MET A 189 -3.30 -12.04 9.40
N ARG A 190 -2.49 -12.49 8.44
CA ARG A 190 -1.43 -13.49 8.66
C ARG A 190 -0.30 -12.95 9.51
N SER A 191 0.25 -11.81 9.12
CA SER A 191 1.34 -11.16 9.86
C SER A 191 1.49 -9.72 9.39
N THR A 192 1.14 -8.79 10.27
CA THR A 192 1.39 -7.35 10.05
C THR A 192 2.88 -7.06 9.92
N ALA A 193 3.73 -7.76 10.67
CA ALA A 193 5.18 -7.64 10.57
C ALA A 193 5.69 -8.08 9.19
N ALA A 194 5.15 -9.17 8.62
CA ALA A 194 5.53 -9.61 7.28
C ALA A 194 5.03 -8.63 6.21
N TYR A 195 3.80 -8.13 6.35
CA TYR A 195 3.25 -7.09 5.46
C TYR A 195 4.14 -5.85 5.45
N VAL A 196 4.46 -5.30 6.62
CA VAL A 196 5.34 -4.14 6.78
C VAL A 196 6.73 -4.40 6.20
N ALA A 197 7.31 -5.58 6.45
CA ALA A 197 8.60 -5.95 5.88
C ALA A 197 8.61 -5.97 4.34
N GLU A 198 7.49 -6.37 3.73
CA GLU A 198 7.34 -6.41 2.28
C GLU A 198 7.23 -4.99 1.69
N ILE A 199 6.31 -4.17 2.21
CA ILE A 199 6.04 -2.84 1.65
C ILE A 199 7.21 -1.86 1.80
N ARG A 200 8.11 -2.08 2.77
CA ARG A 200 9.33 -1.28 2.97
C ARG A 200 10.23 -1.21 1.73
N PHE A 201 10.13 -2.17 0.82
CA PHE A 201 10.91 -2.19 -0.42
C PHE A 201 10.10 -1.78 -1.65
N TRP A 202 8.83 -1.38 -1.48
CA TRP A 202 7.99 -0.89 -2.56
C TRP A 202 8.31 0.55 -2.95
N GLY A 203 8.96 1.33 -2.07
CA GLY A 203 9.33 2.70 -2.36
C GLY A 203 10.19 3.33 -1.27
N ALA A 204 10.87 4.43 -1.61
CA ALA A 204 11.75 5.15 -0.70
C ALA A 204 11.04 5.64 0.58
N GLY A 205 9.79 6.11 0.47
CA GLY A 205 9.01 6.56 1.63
C GLY A 205 8.80 5.46 2.67
N TYR A 206 8.34 4.28 2.23
CA TYR A 206 8.13 3.13 3.12
C TYR A 206 9.43 2.62 3.74
N ALA A 207 10.56 2.68 3.02
CA ALA A 207 11.86 2.27 3.53
C ALA A 207 12.34 3.13 4.71
N LEU A 208 11.86 4.37 4.82
CA LEU A 208 12.22 5.31 5.87
C LEU A 208 11.24 5.33 7.05
N ALA A 209 10.06 4.71 6.93
CA ALA A 209 9.10 4.63 8.03
C ALA A 209 9.58 3.64 9.10
N LEU A 210 9.51 4.01 10.38
CA LEU A 210 10.02 3.25 11.52
C LEU A 210 8.88 2.67 12.34
N SER A 211 9.04 1.45 12.84
CA SER A 211 8.23 1.00 13.98
C SER A 211 8.60 1.81 15.22
N ARG A 212 7.78 1.75 16.28
CA ARG A 212 8.10 2.37 17.57
C ARG A 212 9.41 1.86 18.15
N GLU A 213 9.66 0.56 18.02
CA GLU A 213 10.88 -0.09 18.49
C GLU A 213 12.09 0.39 17.69
N GLU A 214 11.97 0.53 16.37
CA GLU A 214 13.05 1.03 15.51
C GLU A 214 13.30 2.53 15.70
N ALA A 215 12.29 3.32 16.07
CA ALA A 215 12.45 4.75 16.33
C ALA A 215 13.34 5.05 17.55
N ALA A 216 13.53 4.09 18.47
CA ALA A 216 14.48 4.22 19.58
C ALA A 216 15.95 4.21 19.11
N ASP A 217 16.26 3.52 18.01
CA ASP A 217 17.58 3.55 17.35
C ASP A 217 17.42 3.53 15.80
N PRO A 218 17.07 4.69 15.20
CA PRO A 218 16.87 4.80 13.77
C PRO A 218 18.12 4.40 12.96
N ALA A 219 19.30 4.70 13.50
CA ALA A 219 20.57 4.44 12.84
C ALA A 219 20.81 2.95 12.60
N THR A 220 20.47 2.11 13.58
CA THR A 220 20.59 0.66 13.47
C THR A 220 19.53 0.10 12.53
N ALA A 221 18.28 0.59 12.62
CA ALA A 221 17.20 0.18 11.73
C ALA A 221 17.53 0.46 10.25
N TYR A 222 17.96 1.68 9.91
CA TYR A 222 18.32 2.05 8.54
C TYR A 222 19.54 1.27 8.01
N ARG A 223 20.56 1.03 8.84
CA ARG A 223 21.73 0.21 8.43
C ARG A 223 21.34 -1.23 8.12
N LYS A 224 20.47 -1.83 8.94
CA LYS A 224 19.94 -3.18 8.70
C LYS A 224 19.19 -3.23 7.37
N ARG A 225 18.28 -2.27 7.14
CA ARG A 225 17.50 -2.18 5.89
C ARG A 225 18.37 -1.93 4.66
N LEU A 226 19.39 -1.07 4.77
CA LEU A 226 20.33 -0.82 3.68
C LEU A 226 21.08 -2.08 3.27
N THR A 227 21.53 -2.88 4.25
CA THR A 227 22.16 -4.17 4.01
C THR A 227 21.20 -5.13 3.27
N MET A 228 19.93 -5.21 3.72
CA MET A 228 18.91 -6.05 3.09
C MET A 228 18.56 -5.59 1.66
N ALA A 229 18.42 -4.28 1.43
CA ALA A 229 18.13 -3.70 0.11
C ALA A 229 19.26 -4.00 -0.88
N ARG A 230 20.52 -3.80 -0.47
CA ARG A 230 21.70 -4.11 -1.29
C ARG A 230 21.83 -5.61 -1.56
N ALA A 231 21.56 -6.47 -0.58
CA ALA A 231 21.55 -7.91 -0.78
C ALA A 231 20.46 -8.33 -1.78
N SER A 232 19.25 -7.79 -1.64
CA SER A 232 18.14 -8.03 -2.57
C SER A 232 18.47 -7.59 -3.98
N LEU A 233 19.07 -6.41 -4.16
CA LEU A 233 19.44 -5.88 -5.48
C LEU A 233 20.48 -6.78 -6.17
N ARG A 234 21.44 -7.31 -5.41
CA ARG A 234 22.44 -8.26 -5.95
C ARG A 234 21.82 -9.61 -6.33
N ASP A 235 20.83 -10.09 -5.59
CA ASP A 235 20.18 -11.39 -5.85
C ASP A 235 19.09 -11.33 -6.93
N LEU A 236 18.66 -10.16 -7.43
CA LEU A 236 17.58 -10.08 -8.44
C LEU A 236 17.83 -10.96 -9.68
N ALA A 237 19.08 -11.09 -10.11
CA ALA A 237 19.44 -11.97 -11.24
C ALA A 237 19.24 -13.45 -10.88
N GLY A 238 19.67 -13.86 -9.68
CA GLY A 238 19.44 -15.20 -9.16
C GLY A 238 17.97 -15.50 -8.96
N GLU A 239 17.21 -14.55 -8.41
CA GLU A 239 15.76 -14.65 -8.26
C GLU A 239 15.07 -14.83 -9.61
N ARG A 240 15.45 -14.04 -10.63
CA ARG A 240 14.94 -14.19 -12.00
C ARG A 240 15.24 -15.56 -12.58
N LEU A 241 16.44 -16.11 -12.35
CA LEU A 241 16.80 -17.46 -12.83
C LEU A 241 15.92 -18.53 -12.18
N ARG A 242 15.69 -18.46 -10.86
CA ARG A 242 14.79 -19.40 -10.15
C ARG A 242 13.36 -19.35 -10.71
N TRP A 243 12.82 -18.15 -10.96
CA TRP A 243 11.49 -18.01 -11.56
C TRP A 243 11.42 -18.50 -13.01
N LYS A 244 12.48 -18.33 -13.81
CA LYS A 244 12.58 -18.93 -15.15
C LYS A 244 12.68 -20.45 -15.11
N ALA A 245 13.37 -21.02 -14.12
CA ALA A 245 13.41 -22.47 -13.92
C ALA A 245 12.01 -23.01 -13.60
N ARG A 246 11.25 -22.32 -12.73
CA ARG A 246 9.83 -22.63 -12.48
C ARG A 246 8.97 -22.52 -13.75
N GLU A 247 9.18 -21.51 -14.57
CA GLU A 247 8.48 -21.37 -15.86
C GLU A 247 8.76 -22.57 -16.77
N ALA A 248 10.02 -22.98 -16.90
CA ALA A 248 10.42 -24.13 -17.70
C ALA A 248 9.83 -25.44 -17.17
N LEU A 249 9.83 -25.64 -15.84
CA LEU A 249 9.20 -26.79 -15.19
C LEU A 249 7.69 -26.83 -15.49
N LEU A 250 6.99 -25.72 -15.29
CA LEU A 250 5.55 -25.66 -15.59
C LEU A 250 5.26 -25.91 -17.08
N LYS A 251 6.17 -25.53 -17.97
CA LYS A 251 6.03 -25.82 -19.40
C LYS A 251 6.19 -27.32 -19.67
N HIS A 252 7.21 -27.98 -19.12
CA HIS A 252 7.42 -29.42 -19.26
C HIS A 252 6.20 -30.22 -18.81
N LEU A 253 5.71 -29.96 -17.59
CA LEU A 253 4.53 -30.65 -17.04
C LEU A 253 3.28 -30.53 -17.94
N LEU A 254 3.13 -29.42 -18.68
CA LEU A 254 1.99 -29.20 -19.55
C LEU A 254 2.17 -29.80 -20.94
N ASP A 255 3.34 -29.57 -21.53
CA ASP A 255 3.59 -29.83 -22.95
C ASP A 255 4.08 -31.28 -23.16
N GLU A 256 4.83 -31.84 -22.21
CA GLU A 256 5.42 -33.18 -22.29
C GLU A 256 4.58 -34.20 -21.51
N ASP A 257 4.18 -33.89 -20.27
CA ASP A 257 3.41 -34.83 -19.42
C ASP A 257 1.89 -34.68 -19.55
N GLY A 258 1.44 -33.72 -20.37
CA GLY A 258 0.01 -33.52 -20.67
C GLY A 258 -0.84 -33.12 -19.45
N MET A 259 -0.22 -32.52 -18.42
CA MET A 259 -0.93 -32.17 -17.18
C MET A 259 -2.07 -31.18 -17.45
N ASN A 260 -3.17 -31.36 -16.72
CA ASN A 260 -4.32 -30.46 -16.86
C ASN A 260 -3.93 -29.02 -16.48
N ARG A 261 -4.00 -28.11 -17.45
CA ARG A 261 -3.69 -26.68 -17.30
C ARG A 261 -4.45 -25.99 -16.17
N ALA A 262 -5.64 -26.47 -15.80
CA ALA A 262 -6.41 -25.94 -14.68
C ALA A 262 -5.70 -26.18 -13.33
N VAL A 263 -4.99 -27.30 -13.18
CA VAL A 263 -4.24 -27.66 -11.96
C VAL A 263 -3.09 -26.69 -11.72
N LEU A 264 -2.38 -26.30 -12.79
CA LEU A 264 -1.21 -25.41 -12.71
C LEU A 264 -1.54 -23.93 -12.93
N ARG A 265 -2.83 -23.56 -13.04
CA ARG A 265 -3.24 -22.19 -13.41
C ARG A 265 -2.62 -21.14 -12.49
N THR A 266 -2.73 -21.32 -11.19
CA THR A 266 -2.20 -20.38 -10.18
C THR A 266 -0.68 -20.23 -10.30
N ALA A 267 0.06 -21.34 -10.43
CA ALA A 267 1.53 -21.31 -10.54
C ALA A 267 1.99 -20.52 -11.78
N ARG A 268 1.25 -20.66 -12.89
CA ARG A 268 1.54 -19.92 -14.13
C ARG A 268 1.29 -18.43 -13.98
N VAL A 269 0.19 -18.04 -13.32
CA VAL A 269 -0.13 -16.63 -13.05
C VAL A 269 0.96 -16.02 -12.17
N GLU A 270 1.37 -16.73 -11.12
CA GLU A 270 2.42 -16.27 -10.21
C GLU A 270 3.78 -16.12 -10.91
N VAL A 271 4.21 -17.12 -11.68
CA VAL A 271 5.48 -17.05 -12.43
C VAL A 271 5.51 -15.85 -13.37
N ARG A 272 4.42 -15.62 -14.11
CA ARG A 272 4.30 -14.45 -15.01
C ARG A 272 4.34 -13.15 -14.22
N TYR A 273 3.54 -13.03 -13.16
CA TYR A 273 3.56 -11.84 -12.31
C TYR A 273 4.98 -11.56 -11.77
N ARG A 274 5.70 -12.61 -11.33
CA ARG A 274 7.06 -12.49 -10.82
C ARG A 274 8.04 -12.01 -11.89
N LEU A 275 8.00 -12.60 -13.09
CA LEU A 275 8.94 -12.31 -14.17
C LEU A 275 8.67 -11.00 -14.90
N ASP A 276 7.40 -10.66 -15.10
CA ASP A 276 6.95 -9.58 -15.97
C ASP A 276 6.63 -8.29 -15.22
N THR A 277 6.27 -8.38 -13.93
CA THR A 277 5.86 -7.22 -13.11
C THR A 277 6.76 -7.04 -11.90
N TYR A 278 6.79 -8.02 -10.98
CA TYR A 278 7.43 -7.85 -9.68
C TYR A 278 8.95 -7.61 -9.77
N LEU A 279 9.69 -8.47 -10.50
CA LEU A 279 11.14 -8.34 -10.60
C LEU A 279 11.59 -7.09 -11.37
N PRO A 280 10.99 -6.72 -12.51
CA PRO A 280 11.23 -5.42 -13.15
C PRO A 280 11.01 -4.24 -12.20
N ASP A 281 9.87 -4.20 -11.51
CA ASP A 281 9.56 -3.13 -10.55
C ASP A 281 10.60 -3.04 -9.43
N ARG A 282 11.01 -4.18 -8.85
CA ARG A 282 12.07 -4.19 -7.83
C ARG A 282 13.41 -3.71 -8.35
N ARG A 283 13.75 -4.04 -9.60
CA ARG A 283 14.99 -3.58 -10.24
C ARG A 283 15.03 -2.06 -10.35
N GLU A 284 13.89 -1.43 -10.58
CA GLU A 284 13.77 0.03 -10.63
C GLU A 284 13.73 0.68 -9.24
N ARG A 285 12.99 0.09 -8.30
CA ARG A 285 12.72 0.68 -6.97
C ARG A 285 13.86 0.50 -5.97
N LEU A 286 14.54 -0.65 -5.96
CA LEU A 286 15.61 -0.93 -4.98
C LEU A 286 16.76 0.10 -4.99
N PRO A 287 17.26 0.57 -6.15
CA PRO A 287 18.24 1.66 -6.17
C PRO A 287 17.75 2.95 -5.49
N GLN A 288 16.47 3.29 -5.66
CA GLN A 288 15.87 4.48 -5.03
C GLN A 288 15.78 4.31 -3.51
N VAL A 289 15.39 3.11 -3.05
CA VAL A 289 15.36 2.74 -1.63
C VAL A 289 16.77 2.81 -1.02
N ILE A 290 17.78 2.26 -1.70
CA ILE A 290 19.18 2.29 -1.25
C ILE A 290 19.65 3.74 -1.10
N LYS A 291 19.41 4.57 -2.12
CA LYS A 291 19.78 5.99 -2.11
C LYS A 291 19.11 6.72 -0.94
N ALA A 292 17.81 6.55 -0.74
CA ALA A 292 17.07 7.19 0.35
C ALA A 292 17.62 6.78 1.74
N LEU A 293 17.94 5.51 1.94
CA LEU A 293 18.54 5.02 3.18
C LEU A 293 19.95 5.58 3.42
N GLU A 294 20.76 5.72 2.36
CA GLU A 294 22.08 6.34 2.43
C GLU A 294 21.99 7.83 2.78
N GLU A 295 21.07 8.56 2.14
CA GLU A 295 20.79 9.97 2.40
C GLU A 295 20.30 10.20 3.83
N GLU A 296 19.37 9.36 4.32
CA GLU A 296 18.88 9.43 5.70
C GLU A 296 20.01 9.14 6.72
N LEU A 297 20.84 8.13 6.46
CA LEU A 297 22.00 7.82 7.32
C LEU A 297 23.04 8.94 7.32
N ALA A 298 23.25 9.61 6.19
CA ALA A 298 24.11 10.79 6.12
C ALA A 298 23.48 11.97 6.87
N TYR A 299 22.17 12.17 6.71
CA TYR A 299 21.42 13.21 7.40
C TYR A 299 21.51 13.07 8.92
N GLY A 300 21.30 11.86 9.46
CA GLY A 300 21.40 11.57 10.90
C GLY A 300 22.79 11.81 11.51
N ARG A 301 23.83 12.06 10.70
CA ARG A 301 25.16 12.47 11.18
C ARG A 301 25.29 13.99 11.38
N THR A 302 24.41 14.77 10.75
CA THR A 302 24.36 16.23 10.90
C THR A 302 23.78 16.62 12.27
N PRO A 303 24.04 17.82 12.80
CA PRO A 303 23.40 18.29 14.04
C PRO A 303 21.86 18.27 13.98
N THR A 304 21.28 18.71 12.85
CA THR A 304 19.83 18.69 12.66
C THR A 304 19.29 17.26 12.64
N GLY A 305 19.92 16.35 11.91
CA GLY A 305 19.46 14.96 11.86
C GLY A 305 19.59 14.20 13.17
N LYS A 306 20.62 14.50 13.98
CA LYS A 306 20.70 13.98 15.35
C LYS A 306 19.55 14.50 16.21
N SER A 307 19.19 15.78 16.07
CA SER A 307 18.05 16.37 16.77
C SER A 307 16.72 15.71 16.36
N ASP A 308 16.52 15.51 15.06
CA ASP A 308 15.30 14.88 14.54
C ASP A 308 15.20 13.42 14.96
N TRP A 309 16.31 12.66 14.92
CA TRP A 309 16.31 11.27 15.39
C TRP A 309 16.08 11.17 16.90
N LYS A 310 16.57 12.14 17.68
CA LYS A 310 16.25 12.24 19.11
C LYS A 310 14.75 12.48 19.32
N LEU A 311 14.15 13.39 18.54
CA LEU A 311 12.70 13.64 18.57
C LEU A 311 11.91 12.37 18.23
N LEU A 312 12.35 11.59 17.24
CA LEU A 312 11.71 10.30 16.89
C LEU A 312 11.82 9.28 18.03
N ALA A 313 12.98 9.19 18.69
CA ALA A 313 13.18 8.30 19.83
C ALA A 313 12.30 8.70 21.03
N GLU A 314 12.16 10.00 21.31
CA GLU A 314 11.25 10.50 22.34
C GLU A 314 9.78 10.23 21.97
N ALA A 315 9.42 10.44 20.70
CA ALA A 315 8.09 10.19 20.17
C ALA A 315 7.67 8.71 20.21
N ALA A 316 8.60 7.76 20.19
CA ALA A 316 8.31 6.32 20.24
C ALA A 316 7.50 5.89 21.48
N GLY A 317 7.63 6.65 22.58
CA GLY A 317 6.87 6.47 23.81
C GLY A 317 5.55 7.24 23.87
N HIS A 318 5.18 7.98 22.82
CA HIS A 318 4.01 8.85 22.84
C HIS A 318 2.70 8.03 22.94
N PRO A 319 1.76 8.39 23.85
CA PRO A 319 0.53 7.61 24.08
C PRO A 319 -0.30 7.37 22.82
N PHE A 320 -0.35 8.36 21.92
CA PHE A 320 -1.07 8.23 20.64
C PHE A 320 -0.58 7.06 19.77
N LEU A 321 0.74 6.80 19.72
CA LEU A 321 1.26 5.69 18.91
C LEU A 321 0.85 4.34 19.51
N LYS A 322 0.78 4.24 20.84
CA LYS A 322 0.26 3.05 21.51
C LYS A 322 -1.23 2.82 21.22
N GLU A 323 -2.03 3.89 21.26
CA GLU A 323 -3.44 3.82 20.86
C GLU A 323 -3.59 3.36 19.40
N LEU A 324 -2.70 3.81 18.51
CA LEU A 324 -2.70 3.37 17.12
C LEU A 324 -2.40 1.88 16.99
N ASP A 325 -1.42 1.36 17.73
CA ASP A 325 -1.11 -0.08 17.76
C ASP A 325 -2.31 -0.90 18.23
N GLU A 326 -3.01 -0.44 19.27
CA GLU A 326 -4.24 -1.07 19.78
C GLU A 326 -5.35 -1.06 18.71
N LYS A 327 -5.48 0.03 17.96
CA LYS A 327 -6.43 0.13 16.83
C LYS A 327 -6.07 -0.78 15.66
N ILE A 328 -4.77 -0.94 15.36
CA ILE A 328 -4.30 -1.90 14.35
C ILE A 328 -4.69 -3.33 14.75
N LEU A 329 -4.50 -3.70 16.03
CA LEU A 329 -4.91 -5.01 16.54
C LEU A 329 -6.43 -5.20 16.49
N PHE A 330 -7.19 -4.17 16.84
CA PHE A 330 -8.65 -4.18 16.72
C PHE A 330 -9.09 -4.39 15.26
N LEU A 331 -8.52 -3.64 14.31
CA LEU A 331 -8.83 -3.80 12.90
C LEU A 331 -8.40 -5.18 12.38
N GLN A 332 -7.26 -5.71 12.82
CA GLN A 332 -6.84 -7.06 12.46
C GLN A 332 -7.85 -8.11 12.95
N SER A 333 -8.37 -7.98 14.18
CA SER A 333 -9.46 -8.83 14.68
C SER A 333 -10.72 -8.68 13.83
N ARG A 334 -11.08 -7.45 13.48
CA ARG A 334 -12.25 -7.17 12.65
C ARG A 334 -12.14 -7.77 11.25
N LEU A 335 -10.95 -7.74 10.63
CA LEU A 335 -10.72 -8.42 9.36
C LEU A 335 -10.98 -9.92 9.48
N ARG A 336 -10.58 -10.55 10.59
CA ARG A 336 -10.88 -11.96 10.86
C ARG A 336 -12.38 -12.20 11.04
N ASP A 337 -13.09 -11.29 11.71
CA ASP A 337 -14.55 -11.40 11.88
C ASP A 337 -15.32 -11.22 10.56
N LEU A 338 -14.82 -10.37 9.67
CA LEU A 338 -15.38 -10.19 8.31
C LEU A 338 -15.07 -11.38 7.40
N ARG A 339 -14.09 -12.20 7.78
CA ARG A 339 -13.62 -13.38 7.04
C ARG A 339 -13.36 -14.55 7.99
N PRO A 340 -14.41 -15.06 8.69
CA PRO A 340 -14.24 -16.18 9.62
C PRO A 340 -13.83 -17.45 8.86
N ASP A 341 -14.33 -17.59 7.64
CA ASP A 341 -13.96 -18.61 6.66
C ASP A 341 -12.82 -18.13 5.75
N ALA A 342 -11.92 -17.26 6.23
CA ALA A 342 -10.60 -17.17 5.64
C ALA A 342 -9.93 -18.54 5.82
N ALA A 343 -10.32 -19.49 4.98
CA ALA A 343 -9.43 -20.52 4.51
C ALA A 343 -8.08 -19.83 4.23
N PRO A 344 -6.94 -20.51 4.46
CA PRO A 344 -5.67 -20.01 3.96
C PRO A 344 -5.93 -19.49 2.55
N PRO A 345 -5.50 -18.24 2.24
CA PRO A 345 -6.06 -17.42 1.16
C PRO A 345 -6.37 -18.28 -0.05
N ARG A 346 -7.49 -18.02 -0.76
CA ARG A 346 -7.73 -18.58 -2.11
C ARG A 346 -6.34 -18.70 -2.74
N LYS A 347 -5.88 -19.92 -3.05
CA LYS A 347 -4.49 -20.16 -3.51
C LYS A 347 -4.33 -19.44 -4.85
N GLU A 348 -4.16 -18.12 -4.80
CA GLU A 348 -3.78 -17.22 -5.89
C GLU A 348 -2.26 -17.22 -6.05
N TRP A 349 -1.58 -17.69 -5.00
CA TRP A 349 -0.19 -18.08 -5.01
C TRP A 349 -0.14 -19.61 -5.04
N ALA A 350 0.73 -20.14 -5.89
CA ALA A 350 0.83 -21.58 -6.01
C ALA A 350 1.34 -22.19 -4.71
N ASP A 351 0.75 -23.33 -4.37
CA ASP A 351 1.35 -24.24 -3.41
C ASP A 351 2.54 -24.89 -4.08
N TRP A 352 3.68 -24.20 -4.02
CA TRP A 352 4.92 -24.67 -4.64
C TRP A 352 5.38 -25.99 -4.04
N SER A 353 5.00 -26.34 -2.80
CA SER A 353 5.24 -27.68 -2.25
C SER A 353 4.40 -28.74 -2.96
N ALA A 354 3.14 -28.45 -3.30
CA ALA A 354 2.34 -29.35 -4.13
C ALA A 354 2.89 -29.46 -5.57
N VAL A 355 3.35 -28.35 -6.17
CA VAL A 355 3.99 -28.36 -7.51
C VAL A 355 5.31 -29.15 -7.47
N GLN A 356 6.09 -29.02 -6.40
CA GLN A 356 7.31 -29.79 -6.18
C GLN A 356 6.99 -31.28 -6.05
N GLY A 357 5.99 -31.66 -5.25
CA GLY A 357 5.57 -33.05 -5.11
C GLY A 357 5.12 -33.67 -6.44
N ILE A 358 4.42 -32.89 -7.27
CA ILE A 358 4.08 -33.28 -8.66
C ILE A 358 5.35 -33.51 -9.49
N ALA A 359 6.31 -32.57 -9.46
CA ALA A 359 7.55 -32.68 -10.22
C ALA A 359 8.44 -33.85 -9.77
N GLU A 360 8.48 -34.13 -8.46
CA GLU A 360 9.21 -35.27 -7.89
C GLU A 360 8.54 -36.61 -8.18
N GLU A 361 7.21 -36.63 -8.31
CA GLU A 361 6.48 -37.82 -8.77
C GLU A 361 6.71 -38.07 -10.26
N ASP A 362 6.74 -37.01 -11.06
CA ASP A 362 7.03 -37.11 -12.49
C ASP A 362 8.46 -37.62 -12.76
N LEU A 363 9.47 -37.05 -12.08
CA LEU A 363 10.86 -37.54 -12.05
C LEU A 363 10.99 -39.04 -11.73
N ARG A 364 10.07 -39.59 -10.92
CA ARG A 364 10.09 -41.01 -10.55
C ARG A 364 9.43 -41.91 -11.58
N ARG A 365 8.54 -41.36 -12.42
CA ARG A 365 7.76 -42.09 -13.42
C ARG A 365 8.39 -42.02 -14.82
N HIS A 366 9.12 -40.96 -15.11
CA HIS A 366 9.67 -40.67 -16.42
C HIS A 366 11.14 -40.22 -16.31
N ASP A 367 12.02 -40.74 -17.17
CA ASP A 367 13.43 -40.31 -17.28
C ASP A 367 13.59 -38.92 -17.95
N GLY A 368 12.49 -38.17 -18.13
CA GLY A 368 12.42 -36.95 -18.95
C GLY A 368 12.83 -35.66 -18.22
N LEU A 369 12.56 -35.56 -16.91
CA LEU A 369 12.95 -34.39 -16.11
C LEU A 369 14.40 -34.52 -15.62
N ASP A 370 15.21 -33.47 -15.78
CA ASP A 370 16.53 -33.38 -15.15
C ASP A 370 16.35 -33.09 -13.64
N PRO A 371 16.85 -33.96 -12.72
CA PRO A 371 16.81 -33.71 -11.29
C PRO A 371 17.40 -32.35 -10.88
N LYS A 372 18.40 -31.85 -11.63
CA LYS A 372 18.98 -30.52 -11.39
C LYS A 372 18.04 -29.39 -11.79
N ALA A 373 17.18 -29.59 -12.79
CA ALA A 373 16.18 -28.60 -13.19
C ALA A 373 15.10 -28.45 -12.11
N VAL A 374 14.65 -29.56 -11.52
CA VAL A 374 13.72 -29.54 -10.38
C VAL A 374 14.39 -28.88 -9.17
N GLN A 375 15.63 -29.26 -8.84
CA GLN A 375 16.38 -28.61 -7.75
C GLN A 375 16.64 -27.11 -7.98
N SER A 376 16.76 -26.66 -9.23
CA SER A 376 16.96 -25.24 -9.54
C SER A 376 15.67 -24.43 -9.48
N ALA A 377 14.50 -25.09 -9.57
CA ALA A 377 13.19 -24.48 -9.50
C ALA A 377 12.70 -24.25 -8.05
N PHE A 378 13.22 -25.00 -7.07
CA PHE A 378 12.82 -24.93 -5.67
C PHE A 378 14.00 -24.54 -4.78
#